data_AF-A0A2T5EC07-F1
#
_entry.id   AF-A0A2T5EC07-F1
#
_cell.length_a   1.000
_cell.length_b   1.000
_cell.length_c   1.000
_cell.angle_alpha   90.00
_cell.angle_beta   90.00
_cell.angle_gamma   90.00
#
_symmetry.space_group_name_H-M   'P 1'
#
loop_
_entity.id
_entity.type
_entity.pdbx_description
1 polymer ?
#
loop_
_entity_poly.entity_id
_entity_poly.type
_entity_poly.pdbx_seq_one_letter_code
_entity_poly.pdbx_strand_id
1 'polypeptide(L)'
;MQFRIILLLCLALMGCSSKPELAPDPTTVTLFYGNTSISAGVLEDKTFNSVLADRVESVTFSGSISKQDSGYFVDMLVIRETKEPRSTRQLNTSLLMKPGELVDVGGVNNDVFRVILE
;
A
#
# COMPACT_ATOMS: atom_id res chain seq x y z
N MET A 1 10.15 -68.88 18.57
CA MET A 1 10.37 -67.72 17.67
C MET A 1 9.68 -66.52 18.28
N GLN A 2 10.41 -65.49 18.72
CA GLN A 2 9.82 -64.19 19.00
C GLN A 2 10.72 -63.13 18.39
N PHE A 3 10.28 -62.60 17.25
CA PHE A 3 10.97 -61.56 16.51
C PHE A 3 10.89 -60.26 17.30
N ARG A 4 12.06 -59.74 17.69
CA ARG A 4 12.26 -58.34 18.06
C ARG A 4 12.04 -57.50 16.80
N ILE A 5 11.10 -56.56 16.83
CA ILE A 5 11.06 -55.46 15.86
C ILE A 5 10.80 -54.17 16.63
N ILE A 6 11.89 -53.48 16.94
CA ILE A 6 11.90 -52.05 17.26
C ILE A 6 11.81 -51.36 15.91
N LEU A 7 10.70 -50.66 15.63
CA LEU A 7 10.62 -49.75 14.49
C LEU A 7 10.22 -48.37 14.99
N LEU A 8 11.26 -47.60 15.35
CA LEU A 8 11.25 -46.15 15.46
C LEU A 8 10.74 -45.56 14.14
N LEU A 9 9.51 -45.02 14.14
CA LEU A 9 9.01 -44.30 12.98
C LEU A 9 8.01 -43.22 13.42
N CYS A 10 8.51 -42.02 13.71
CA CYS A 10 7.77 -40.75 13.61
C CYS A 10 8.70 -39.56 13.91
N LEU A 11 9.74 -39.37 13.09
CA LEU A 11 10.53 -38.13 13.02
C LEU A 11 10.47 -37.62 11.58
N ALA A 12 9.28 -37.20 11.14
CA ALA A 12 9.11 -36.52 9.86
C ALA A 12 7.80 -35.72 9.84
N LEU A 13 7.59 -34.83 10.80
CA LEU A 13 6.63 -33.73 10.61
C LEU A 13 7.39 -32.52 10.07
N MET A 14 7.59 -32.59 8.75
CA MET A 14 7.61 -31.50 7.79
C MET A 14 7.77 -30.09 8.38
N GLY A 15 9.01 -29.60 8.36
CA GLY A 15 9.28 -28.17 8.38
C GLY A 15 8.90 -27.56 7.03
N CYS A 16 7.61 -27.27 6.81
CA CYS A 16 7.23 -26.25 5.86
C CYS A 16 7.20 -24.90 6.61
N SER A 17 8.38 -24.36 6.89
CA SER A 17 8.47 -22.91 7.04
C SER A 17 8.35 -22.35 5.63
N SER A 18 7.13 -22.03 5.20
CA SER A 18 6.94 -21.15 4.05
C SER A 18 7.63 -19.84 4.44
N LYS A 19 8.85 -19.64 3.96
CA LYS A 19 9.52 -18.35 4.04
C LYS A 19 8.53 -17.38 3.42
N PRO A 20 7.98 -16.40 4.17
CA PRO A 20 7.11 -15.41 3.57
C PRO A 20 7.91 -14.84 2.41
N GLU A 21 7.35 -14.91 1.21
CA GLU A 21 7.96 -14.29 0.05
C GLU A 21 8.27 -12.85 0.46
N LEU A 22 9.56 -12.53 0.61
CA LEU A 22 9.97 -11.17 0.89
C LEU A 22 9.69 -10.42 -0.40
N ALA A 23 8.46 -9.95 -0.55
CA ALA A 23 8.12 -8.98 -1.57
C ALA A 23 9.13 -7.82 -1.42
N PRO A 24 9.70 -7.33 -2.52
CA PRO A 24 10.58 -6.18 -2.47
C PRO A 24 9.84 -5.01 -1.81
N ASP A 25 10.59 -4.12 -1.15
CA ASP A 25 10.00 -2.91 -0.61
C ASP A 25 9.38 -2.10 -1.77
N PRO A 26 8.18 -1.52 -1.59
CA PRO A 26 7.52 -0.75 -2.62
C PRO A 26 8.36 0.47 -2.95
N THR A 27 8.50 0.72 -4.24
CA THR A 27 9.26 1.83 -4.81
C THR A 27 8.33 2.94 -5.28
N THR A 28 7.05 2.63 -5.47
CA THR A 28 6.05 3.57 -5.96
C THR A 28 4.76 3.44 -5.16
N VAL A 29 4.08 4.58 -4.98
CA VAL A 29 2.70 4.65 -4.48
C VAL A 29 1.85 5.32 -5.53
N THR A 30 0.74 4.70 -5.91
CA THR A 30 -0.17 5.27 -6.90
C THR A 30 -1.54 5.53 -6.30
N LEU A 31 -1.98 6.78 -6.40
CA LEU A 31 -3.32 7.23 -6.05
C LEU A 31 -4.20 7.25 -7.30
N PHE A 32 -5.38 6.66 -7.21
CA PHE A 32 -6.45 6.70 -8.21
C PHE A 32 -7.62 7.54 -7.68
N TYR A 33 -8.15 8.42 -8.53
CA TYR A 33 -9.31 9.26 -8.22
C TYR A 33 -10.06 9.59 -9.52
N GLY A 34 -11.38 9.37 -9.51
CA GLY A 34 -12.17 9.47 -10.74
C GLY A 34 -11.60 8.58 -11.85
N ASN A 35 -11.25 9.19 -12.99
CA ASN A 35 -10.63 8.51 -14.14
C ASN A 35 -9.12 8.80 -14.26
N THR A 36 -8.51 9.35 -13.20
CA THR A 36 -7.12 9.81 -13.18
C THR A 36 -6.32 9.04 -12.14
N SER A 37 -5.00 9.00 -12.34
CA SER A 37 -4.06 8.50 -11.36
C SER A 37 -2.84 9.42 -11.24
N ILE A 38 -2.21 9.39 -10.07
CA ILE A 38 -0.94 10.07 -9.80
C ILE A 38 -0.02 9.11 -9.05
N SER A 39 1.17 8.89 -9.60
CA SER A 39 2.21 8.05 -8.98
C SER A 39 3.26 8.92 -8.31
N ALA A 40 3.78 8.44 -7.18
CA ALA A 40 4.86 9.06 -6.44
C ALA A 40 5.92 8.00 -6.15
N GLY A 41 7.18 8.30 -6.46
CA GLY A 41 8.31 7.46 -6.05
C GLY A 41 8.54 7.56 -4.54
N VAL A 42 8.80 6.42 -3.91
CA VAL A 42 9.20 6.33 -2.51
C VAL A 42 10.69 6.66 -2.42
N LEU A 43 11.03 7.66 -1.61
CA LEU A 43 12.40 8.10 -1.39
C LEU A 43 13.11 7.25 -0.31
N GLU A 44 14.42 7.45 -0.15
CA GLU A 44 15.23 6.72 0.83
C GLU A 44 14.74 6.92 2.27
N ASP A 45 14.25 8.12 2.59
CA ASP A 45 13.65 8.47 3.88
C ASP A 45 12.21 7.94 4.08
N LYS A 46 11.75 7.13 3.13
CA LYS A 46 10.42 6.50 3.09
C LYS A 46 9.26 7.48 2.92
N THR A 47 9.54 8.71 2.51
CA THR A 47 8.50 9.67 2.11
C THR A 47 8.20 9.56 0.62
N PHE A 48 7.04 10.07 0.22
CA PHE A 48 6.66 10.22 -1.18
C PHE A 48 5.90 11.53 -1.38
N ASN A 49 6.05 12.13 -2.55
CA ASN A 49 5.31 13.31 -2.96
C ASN A 49 5.18 13.38 -4.48
N SER A 50 4.00 13.77 -4.96
CA SER A 50 3.73 14.00 -6.36
C SER A 50 2.66 15.08 -6.52
N VAL A 51 2.76 15.85 -7.59
CA VAL A 51 1.82 16.93 -7.90
C VAL A 51 1.36 16.78 -9.34
N LEU A 52 0.05 16.72 -9.54
CA LEU A 52 -0.60 16.86 -10.84
C LEU A 52 -1.27 18.23 -10.87
N ALA A 53 -0.97 19.07 -11.84
CA ALA A 53 -1.61 20.38 -11.97
C ALA A 53 -1.86 20.73 -13.43
N ASP A 54 -3.10 21.07 -13.75
CA ASP A 54 -3.53 21.46 -15.09
C ASP A 54 -4.41 22.72 -15.05
N ARG A 55 -5.18 23.00 -16.12
CA ARG A 55 -6.05 24.19 -16.18
C ARG A 55 -7.34 24.03 -15.37
N VAL A 56 -7.72 22.83 -14.99
CA VAL A 56 -8.97 22.49 -14.29
C VAL A 56 -8.72 22.32 -12.80
N GLU A 57 -7.63 21.65 -12.42
CA GLU A 57 -7.34 21.30 -11.03
C GLU A 57 -5.85 21.19 -10.68
N SER A 58 -5.57 21.15 -9.39
CA SER A 58 -4.31 20.71 -8.80
C SER A 58 -4.57 19.59 -7.80
N VAL A 59 -3.74 18.55 -7.82
CA VAL A 59 -3.75 17.44 -6.88
C VAL A 59 -2.35 17.27 -6.33
N THR A 60 -2.22 17.45 -5.01
CA THR A 60 -1.02 17.09 -4.26
C THR A 60 -1.27 15.76 -3.57
N PHE A 61 -0.36 14.80 -3.79
CA PHE A 61 -0.38 13.50 -3.16
C PHE A 61 0.95 13.27 -2.45
N SER A 62 0.92 13.17 -1.12
CA SER A 62 2.13 13.07 -0.31
C SER A 62 1.92 12.15 0.89
N GLY A 63 3.01 11.65 1.46
CA GLY A 63 2.91 10.80 2.63
C GLY A 63 4.22 10.12 2.99
N SER A 64 4.10 9.08 3.81
CA SER A 64 5.22 8.24 4.23
C SER A 64 4.78 6.79 4.39
N ILE A 65 5.71 5.87 4.18
CA ILE A 65 5.50 4.45 4.42
C ILE A 65 6.41 3.98 5.56
N SER A 66 5.89 3.08 6.40
CA SER A 66 6.69 2.38 7.41
C SER A 66 6.40 0.89 7.37
N LYS A 67 7.46 0.09 7.36
CA LYS A 67 7.35 -1.37 7.26
C LYS A 67 6.77 -1.94 8.55
N GLN A 68 5.83 -2.87 8.41
CA GLN A 68 5.21 -3.63 9.48
C GLN A 68 5.33 -5.14 9.20
N ASP A 69 5.10 -5.98 10.20
CA ASP A 69 5.28 -7.44 10.11
C ASP A 69 4.53 -8.10 8.94
N SER A 70 3.40 -7.52 8.52
CA SER A 70 2.52 -8.08 7.48
C SER A 70 2.22 -7.12 6.31
N GLY A 71 2.91 -5.97 6.23
CA GLY A 71 2.64 -4.95 5.22
C GLY A 71 3.34 -3.63 5.51
N TYR A 72 2.71 -2.52 5.12
CA TYR A 72 3.20 -1.17 5.32
C TYR A 72 2.10 -0.33 5.96
N PHE A 73 2.44 0.40 7.02
CA PHE A 73 1.61 1.49 7.48
C PHE A 73 1.89 2.71 6.62
N VAL A 74 0.85 3.24 5.98
CA VAL A 74 0.94 4.32 5.01
C VAL A 74 0.17 5.51 5.54
N ASP A 75 0.89 6.58 5.86
CA ASP A 75 0.31 7.88 6.16
C ASP A 75 0.22 8.66 4.85
N MET A 76 -0.95 9.23 4.56
CA MET A 76 -1.17 9.93 3.30
C MET A 76 -2.03 11.18 3.45
N LEU A 77 -1.63 12.20 2.69
CA LEU A 77 -2.33 13.45 2.50
C LEU A 77 -2.60 13.64 1.00
N VAL A 78 -3.88 13.78 0.67
CA VAL A 78 -4.35 14.16 -0.67
C VAL A 78 -5.02 15.52 -0.56
N ILE A 79 -4.56 16.49 -1.36
CA ILE A 79 -5.19 17.80 -1.49
C ILE A 79 -5.58 17.98 -2.95
N ARG A 80 -6.87 18.16 -3.22
CA ARG A 80 -7.41 18.43 -4.56
C ARG A 80 -8.07 19.80 -4.59
N GLU A 81 -7.60 20.66 -5.48
CA GLU A 81 -8.15 21.99 -5.69
C GLU A 81 -8.70 22.12 -7.11
N THR A 82 -10.00 22.34 -7.24
CA THR A 82 -10.64 22.68 -8.51
C THR A 82 -10.59 24.20 -8.70
N LYS A 83 -10.24 24.66 -9.91
CA LYS A 83 -10.06 26.10 -10.20
C LYS A 83 -11.39 26.83 -10.40
N GLU A 84 -12.33 26.23 -11.14
CA GLU A 84 -13.66 26.78 -11.42
C GLU A 84 -14.77 25.71 -11.41
N PRO A 85 -15.79 25.79 -10.53
CA PRO A 85 -15.83 26.68 -9.37
C PRO A 85 -14.69 26.35 -8.40
N ARG A 86 -14.17 27.37 -7.71
CA ARG A 86 -13.07 27.18 -6.77
C ARG A 86 -13.51 26.28 -5.61
N SER A 87 -12.83 25.16 -5.41
CA SER A 87 -13.14 24.20 -4.35
C SER A 87 -11.88 23.46 -3.93
N THR A 88 -11.69 23.27 -2.62
CA THR A 88 -10.59 22.47 -2.07
C THR A 88 -11.14 21.28 -1.30
N ARG A 89 -10.62 20.09 -1.55
CA ARG A 89 -10.93 18.84 -0.85
C ARG A 89 -9.64 18.27 -0.30
N GLN A 90 -9.69 17.74 0.92
CA GLN A 90 -8.53 17.16 1.58
C GLN A 90 -8.90 15.82 2.20
N LEU A 91 -8.05 14.82 1.99
CA LEU A 91 -8.10 13.54 2.69
C LEU A 91 -6.76 13.37 3.42
N ASN A 92 -6.84 13.19 4.74
CA ASN A 92 -5.71 12.80 5.58
C ASN A 92 -6.08 11.48 6.24
N THR A 93 -5.34 10.42 5.95
CA THR A 93 -5.66 9.08 6.44
C THR A 93 -4.40 8.24 6.61
N SER A 94 -4.53 7.21 7.43
CA SER A 94 -3.48 6.23 7.67
C SER A 94 -4.08 4.82 7.60
N LEU A 95 -3.42 3.91 6.89
CA LEU A 95 -3.88 2.54 6.76
C LEU A 95 -2.74 1.53 6.64
N LEU A 96 -3.01 0.30 7.06
CA LEU A 96 -2.14 -0.84 6.83
C LEU A 96 -2.44 -1.42 5.44
N MET A 97 -1.42 -1.50 4.59
CA MET A 97 -1.53 -1.94 3.20
C MET A 97 -0.51 -3.03 2.88
N LYS A 98 -0.86 -3.92 1.95
CA LYS A 98 0.09 -4.87 1.36
C LYS A 98 0.50 -4.40 -0.04
N PRO A 99 1.75 -4.63 -0.47
CA PRO A 99 2.15 -4.42 -1.86
C PRO A 99 1.24 -5.18 -2.83
N GLY A 100 0.88 -4.54 -3.93
CA GLY A 100 0.00 -5.10 -4.96
C GLY A 100 -1.50 -5.11 -4.63
N GLU A 101 -1.90 -4.70 -3.42
CA GLU A 101 -3.30 -4.61 -3.03
C GLU A 101 -3.85 -3.20 -3.31
N LEU A 102 -4.92 -3.12 -4.12
CA LEU A 102 -5.64 -1.88 -4.36
C LEU A 102 -6.68 -1.67 -3.24
N VAL A 103 -6.53 -0.59 -2.47
CA VAL A 103 -7.34 -0.31 -1.28
C VAL A 103 -8.15 0.96 -1.46
N ASP A 104 -9.44 0.92 -1.11
CA ASP A 104 -10.28 2.12 -0.97
C ASP A 104 -9.90 2.87 0.31
N VAL A 105 -9.33 4.07 0.19
CA VAL A 105 -8.81 4.84 1.33
C VAL A 105 -9.80 5.87 1.88
N GLY A 106 -10.97 5.96 1.25
CA GLY A 106 -12.05 6.86 1.63
C GLY A 106 -12.37 7.89 0.54
N GLY A 107 -13.08 8.93 0.92
CA GLY A 107 -13.63 9.87 -0.04
C GLY A 107 -14.19 11.15 0.55
N VAL A 108 -14.26 12.20 -0.26
CA VAL A 108 -14.87 13.49 0.09
C VAL A 108 -15.82 13.90 -1.03
N ASN A 109 -17.08 14.20 -0.70
CA ASN A 109 -18.08 14.68 -1.66
C ASN A 109 -18.22 13.79 -2.92
N ASN A 110 -18.42 12.48 -2.70
CA ASN A 110 -18.56 11.42 -3.72
C ASN A 110 -17.29 11.07 -4.53
N ASP A 111 -16.17 11.75 -4.30
CA ASP A 111 -14.88 11.28 -4.81
C ASP A 111 -14.41 10.09 -3.97
N VAL A 112 -14.09 8.96 -4.59
CA VAL A 112 -13.46 7.81 -3.93
C VAL A 112 -11.99 7.77 -4.33
N PHE A 113 -11.12 7.77 -3.32
CA PHE A 113 -9.69 7.61 -3.48
C PHE A 113 -9.30 6.15 -3.28
N ARG A 114 -8.48 5.65 -4.18
CA ARG A 114 -7.91 4.30 -4.14
C ARG A 114 -6.40 4.36 -4.20
N VAL A 115 -5.71 3.50 -3.47
CA VAL A 115 -4.23 3.49 -3.43
C VAL A 115 -3.69 2.08 -3.61
N ILE A 116 -2.55 1.96 -4.28
CA ILE A 116 -1.74 0.74 -4.38
C ILE A 116 -0.28 1.06 -4.07
N LEU A 117 0.42 0.09 -3.49
CA LEU A 117 1.87 0.10 -3.28
C LEU A 117 2.52 -0.85 -4.31
N GLU A 118 3.49 -0.36 -5.07
CA GLU A 118 4.17 -1.09 -6.18
C GLU A 118 5.68 -1.21 -5.96
#